data_AF-A0A7C4BIQ6-F1
#
_entry.id   AF-A0A7C4BIQ6-F1
#
_cell.length_a   1.000
_cell.length_b   1.000
_cell.length_c   1.000
_cell.angle_alpha   90.00
_cell.angle_beta   90.00
_cell.angle_gamma   90.00
#
_symmetry.space_group_name_H-M   'P 1'
#
loop_
_entity.id
_entity.type
_entity.pdbx_description
1 polymer ?
#
loop_
_entity_poly.entity_id
_entity_poly.type
_entity_poly.pdbx_seq_one_letter_code
_entity_poly.pdbx_strand_id
1 'polypeptide(L)'
;MHPETPRINEKELKLISDLVYRHTGIRLGPEKRHLIELRLGKILRNEKIPSYEEYYQRVISDKSGQELRRLLDALTTNFSLFFREKQHFEFLKELLQKESLRKKTF
;
A
#
# COMPACT_ATOMS: atom_id res chain seq x y z
N MET A 1 -6.98 28.57 8.22
CA MET A 1 -7.53 27.40 8.93
C MET A 1 -7.21 26.17 8.10
N HIS A 2 -6.38 25.25 8.61
CA HIS A 2 -6.27 23.93 7.99
C HIS A 2 -7.57 23.17 8.29
N PRO A 3 -8.22 22.54 7.31
CA PRO A 3 -9.40 21.73 7.59
C PRO A 3 -9.00 20.63 8.56
N GLU A 4 -9.75 20.52 9.66
CA GLU A 4 -9.61 19.41 10.60
C GLU A 4 -9.76 18.09 9.82
N THR A 5 -8.95 17.11 10.19
CA THR A 5 -9.05 15.80 9.54
C THR A 5 -10.29 15.11 10.09
N PRO A 6 -11.17 14.57 9.23
CA PRO A 6 -12.25 13.72 9.70
C PRO A 6 -11.66 12.60 10.57
N ARG A 7 -12.32 12.28 11.69
CA ARG A 7 -11.99 11.07 12.47
C ARG A 7 -12.68 9.88 11.83
N ILE A 8 -11.95 8.78 11.64
CA ILE A 8 -12.54 7.57 11.08
C ILE A 8 -13.36 6.88 12.16
N ASN A 9 -14.59 6.48 11.85
CA ASN A 9 -15.39 5.65 12.75
C ASN A 9 -15.14 4.14 12.51
N GLU A 10 -15.71 3.27 13.35
CA GLU A 10 -15.48 1.82 13.24
C GLU A 10 -16.04 1.19 11.95
N LYS A 11 -17.19 1.68 11.48
CA LYS A 11 -17.81 1.23 10.24
C LYS A 11 -16.93 1.58 9.03
N GLU A 12 -16.47 2.82 8.95
CA GLU A 12 -15.57 3.30 7.89
C GLU A 12 -14.23 2.57 7.92
N LEU A 13 -13.67 2.38 9.12
CA LEU A 13 -12.44 1.61 9.31
C LEU A 13 -12.59 0.20 8.74
N LYS A 14 -13.69 -0.48 9.08
CA LYS A 14 -13.97 -1.82 8.57
C LYS A 14 -14.11 -1.83 7.04
N LEU A 15 -14.87 -0.89 6.47
CA LEU A 15 -15.07 -0.81 5.02
C LEU A 15 -13.75 -0.64 4.26
N ILE A 16 -12.89 0.26 4.73
CA ILE A 16 -11.58 0.50 4.14
C ILE A 16 -10.67 -0.72 4.31
N SER A 17 -10.61 -1.30 5.51
CA SER A 17 -9.78 -2.47 5.79
C SER A 17 -10.21 -3.69 4.96
N ASP A 18 -11.50 -3.95 4.84
CA ASP A 18 -12.04 -5.04 4.02
C ASP A 18 -11.75 -4.83 2.53
N LEU A 19 -11.81 -3.59 2.05
CA LEU A 19 -11.46 -3.25 0.67
C LEU A 19 -9.97 -3.50 0.41
N VAL A 20 -9.08 -3.00 1.28
CA VAL A 20 -7.64 -3.23 1.15
C VAL A 20 -7.30 -4.71 1.21
N TYR A 21 -7.92 -5.46 2.14
CA TYR A 21 -7.70 -6.89 2.28
C TYR A 21 -8.10 -7.66 1.02
N ARG A 22 -9.27 -7.37 0.45
CA ARG A 22 -9.73 -8.01 -0.79
C ARG A 22 -8.78 -7.84 -1.97
N HIS A 23 -8.09 -6.70 -2.07
CA HIS A 23 -7.21 -6.40 -3.20
C HIS A 23 -5.74 -6.76 -2.97
N THR A 24 -5.27 -6.79 -1.72
CA THR A 24 -3.83 -6.93 -1.42
C THR A 24 -3.49 -8.09 -0.50
N GLY A 25 -4.48 -8.66 0.20
CA GLY A 25 -4.26 -9.63 1.28
C GLY A 25 -3.74 -9.01 2.59
N ILE A 26 -3.47 -7.69 2.63
CA ILE A 26 -2.97 -7.01 3.83
C ILE A 26 -4.13 -6.80 4.81
N ARG A 27 -3.97 -7.31 6.03
CA ARG A 27 -4.92 -7.06 7.12
C ARG A 27 -4.57 -5.75 7.83
N LEU A 28 -5.50 -4.80 7.80
CA LEU A 28 -5.43 -3.56 8.56
C LEU A 28 -6.39 -3.65 9.74
N GLY A 29 -5.92 -4.19 10.86
CA GLY A 29 -6.72 -4.30 12.08
C GLY A 29 -6.87 -2.98 12.83
N PRO A 30 -7.62 -2.97 13.95
CA PRO A 30 -7.80 -1.78 14.79
C PRO A 30 -6.49 -1.12 15.24
N GLU A 31 -5.42 -1.91 15.41
CA GLU A 31 -4.07 -1.44 15.75
C GLU A 31 -3.44 -0.55 14.67
N LYS A 32 -3.94 -0.61 13.43
CA LYS A 32 -3.50 0.21 12.29
C LYS A 32 -4.39 1.44 12.06
N ARG A 33 -5.38 1.71 12.91
CA ARG A 33 -6.30 2.87 12.78
C ARG A 33 -5.53 4.18 12.60
N HIS A 34 -4.54 4.43 13.46
CA HIS A 34 -3.75 5.65 13.41
C HIS A 34 -2.98 5.80 12.07
N LEU A 35 -2.49 4.70 11.50
CA LEU A 35 -1.83 4.71 10.19
C LEU A 35 -2.81 5.11 9.10
N ILE A 36 -4.03 4.58 9.14
CA ILE A 36 -5.10 4.92 8.18
C ILE A 36 -5.46 6.40 8.32
N GLU A 37 -5.72 6.88 9.53
CA GLU A 37 -6.04 8.30 9.78
C GLU A 37 -4.93 9.24 9.29
N LEU A 38 -3.67 8.89 9.55
CA LEU A 38 -2.53 9.71 9.15
C LEU A 38 -2.39 9.76 7.62
N ARG A 39 -2.36 8.60 6.97
CA ARG A 39 -2.04 8.48 5.55
C ARG A 39 -3.22 8.82 4.66
N LEU A 40 -4.40 8.28 4.97
CA LEU A 40 -5.62 8.52 4.22
C LEU A 40 -6.21 9.90 4.54
N GLY A 41 -6.13 10.35 5.79
CA GLY A 41 -6.56 11.70 6.16
C GLY A 41 -5.80 12.80 5.42
N LYS A 42 -4.53 12.58 5.05
CA LYS A 42 -3.78 13.48 4.16
C LYS A 42 -4.43 13.61 2.78
N ILE A 43 -4.93 12.51 2.22
CA ILE A 43 -5.65 12.52 0.94
C ILE A 43 -6.96 13.30 1.09
N LEU A 44 -7.76 12.99 2.11
CA LEU A 44 -9.04 13.66 2.35
C LEU A 44 -8.87 15.19 2.48
N ARG A 45 -7.87 15.65 3.24
CA ARG A 45 -7.59 17.09 3.38
C ARG A 45 -7.18 17.75 2.07
N ASN A 46 -6.29 17.11 1.30
CA ASN A 46 -5.81 17.66 0.04
C ASN A 46 -6.91 17.74 -1.02
N GLU A 47 -7.85 16.80 -0.99
CA GLU A 47 -8.94 16.67 -1.95
C GLU A 47 -10.23 17.36 -1.49
N LYS A 48 -10.25 17.90 -0.26
CA LYS A 48 -11.44 18.47 0.40
C LYS A 48 -12.60 17.46 0.48
N ILE A 49 -12.29 16.19 0.70
CA ILE A 49 -13.30 15.14 0.90
C ILE A 49 -13.72 15.16 2.38
N PRO A 50 -15.01 15.31 2.69
CA PRO A 50 -15.48 15.59 4.04
C PRO A 50 -15.54 14.35 4.95
N SER A 51 -15.52 13.13 4.41
CA SER A 51 -15.59 11.90 5.22
C SER A 51 -14.86 10.71 4.58
N TYR A 52 -14.55 9.69 5.37
CA TYR A 52 -13.98 8.44 4.85
C TYR A 52 -15.03 7.63 4.10
N GLU A 53 -16.30 7.72 4.50
CA GLU A 53 -17.41 7.12 3.76
C GLU A 53 -17.52 7.69 2.35
N GLU A 54 -17.43 9.01 2.15
CA GLU A 54 -17.45 9.61 0.82
C GLU A 54 -16.23 9.20 -0.03
N TYR A 55 -15.04 9.15 0.59
CA TYR A 55 -13.86 8.63 -0.11
C TYR A 55 -14.06 7.16 -0.53
N TYR A 56 -14.61 6.32 0.36
CA TYR A 56 -14.91 4.93 0.04
C TYR A 56 -15.89 4.82 -1.13
N GLN A 57 -16.97 5.61 -1.12
CA GLN A 57 -17.94 5.64 -2.22
C GLN A 57 -17.29 6.05 -3.55
N ARG A 58 -16.40 7.05 -3.52
CA ARG A 58 -15.62 7.46 -4.70
C ARG A 58 -14.72 6.33 -5.21
N VAL A 59 -14.05 5.60 -4.32
CA VAL A 59 -13.21 4.46 -4.70
C VAL A 59 -14.02 3.35 -5.38
N ILE A 60 -15.18 2.97 -4.83
CA ILE A 60 -15.97 1.87 -5.40
C ILE A 60 -16.77 2.25 -6.66
N SER A 61 -17.05 3.54 -6.86
CA SER A 61 -17.75 4.05 -8.04
C SER A 61 -16.79 4.39 -9.19
N ASP A 62 -15.50 4.56 -8.91
CA ASP A 62 -14.48 4.80 -9.93
C ASP A 62 -14.19 3.53 -10.77
N LYS A 63 -14.73 3.53 -11.99
CA LYS A 63 -14.50 2.46 -12.97
C LYS A 63 -13.09 2.45 -13.55
N SER A 64 -12.34 3.55 -13.43
CA SER A 64 -10.97 3.63 -13.94
C SER A 64 -9.95 2.90 -13.06
N GLY A 65 -10.30 2.66 -11.79
CA GLY A 65 -9.43 2.02 -10.80
C GLY A 65 -8.31 2.92 -10.27
N GLN A 66 -8.27 4.20 -10.65
CA GLN A 66 -7.26 5.14 -10.19
C GLN A 66 -7.41 5.44 -8.69
N GLU A 67 -8.64 5.59 -8.21
CA GLU A 67 -8.92 5.85 -6.80
C GLU A 67 -8.59 4.63 -5.93
N LEU A 68 -8.87 3.42 -6.44
CA LEU A 68 -8.45 2.19 -5.79
C LEU A 68 -6.92 2.12 -5.68
N ARG A 69 -6.20 2.37 -6.79
CA ARG A 69 -4.73 2.36 -6.77
C ARG A 69 -4.17 3.36 -5.77
N ARG A 70 -4.74 4.58 -5.73
CA ARG A 70 -4.36 5.61 -4.77
C ARG A 70 -4.60 5.20 -3.32
N LEU A 71 -5.75 4.59 -3.02
CA LEU A 71 -6.03 4.03 -1.70
C LEU A 71 -4.97 3.00 -1.30
N LEU A 72 -4.65 2.07 -2.21
CA LEU A 72 -3.66 1.03 -1.93
C LEU A 72 -2.28 1.62 -1.70
N ASP A 73 -1.80 2.51 -2.59
CA ASP A 73 -0.49 3.18 -2.45
C ASP A 73 -0.37 3.97 -1.14
N ALA A 74 -1.47 4.56 -0.66
CA ALA A 74 -1.49 5.25 0.61
C ALA A 74 -1.35 4.30 1.80
N LEU A 75 -1.95 3.11 1.73
CA LEU A 75 -2.04 2.20 2.89
C LEU A 75 -1.03 1.06 2.88
N THR A 76 -0.34 0.81 1.76
CA THR A 76 0.77 -0.13 1.68
C THR A 76 2.11 0.53 2.03
N THR A 77 3.13 -0.27 2.33
CA THR A 77 4.48 0.23 2.60
C THR A 77 5.39 -0.20 1.46
N ASN A 78 5.54 0.67 0.48
CA ASN A 78 6.42 0.46 -0.68
C ASN A 78 7.88 0.86 -0.37
N PHE A 79 8.42 0.45 0.79
CA PHE A 79 9.80 0.76 1.16
C PHE A 79 10.78 -0.24 0.53
N SER A 80 11.60 0.24 -0.39
CA SER A 80 12.63 -0.55 -1.06
C SER A 80 13.91 0.26 -1.25
N LEU A 81 15.04 -0.43 -1.34
CA LEU A 81 16.37 0.14 -1.57
C LEU A 81 17.06 -0.67 -2.67
N PHE A 82 17.85 -0.02 -3.51
CA PHE A 82 18.74 -0.72 -4.43
C PHE A 82 19.72 -1.59 -3.63
N PHE A 83 19.89 -2.84 -4.07
CA PHE A 83 20.69 -3.85 -3.37
C PHE A 83 20.29 -4.10 -1.91
N ARG A 84 18.98 -3.98 -1.59
CA ARG A 84 18.44 -4.43 -0.30
C ARG A 84 18.87 -5.87 -0.05
N GLU A 85 19.45 -6.14 1.12
CA GLU A 85 20.01 -7.46 1.47
C GLU A 85 21.12 -7.90 0.49
N LYS A 86 22.17 -7.08 0.35
CA LYS A 86 23.30 -7.29 -0.58
C LYS A 86 23.85 -8.72 -0.62
N GLN A 87 23.84 -9.44 0.50
CA GLN A 87 24.28 -10.85 0.57
C GLN A 87 23.53 -11.77 -0.40
N HIS A 88 22.24 -11.53 -0.65
CA HIS A 88 21.47 -12.30 -1.64
C HIS A 88 21.97 -12.07 -3.07
N PHE A 89 22.45 -10.87 -3.38
CA PHE A 89 23.02 -10.54 -4.69
C PHE A 89 24.41 -11.16 -4.89
N GLU A 90 25.25 -11.17 -3.86
CA GLU A 90 26.55 -11.86 -3.91
C GLU A 90 26.35 -13.37 -4.09
N PHE A 91 25.41 -13.97 -3.35
CA PHE A 91 25.05 -15.38 -3.52
C PHE A 91 24.54 -15.69 -4.93
N LEU A 92 23.64 -14.85 -5.47
CA LEU A 92 23.16 -14.99 -6.85
C LEU A 92 24.30 -14.92 -7.87
N LYS A 93 25.27 -14.02 -7.68
CA LYS A 93 26.45 -13.90 -8.55
C LYS A 93 27.29 -15.18 -8.51
N GLU A 94 27.53 -15.75 -7.34
CA GLU A 94 28.26 -17.03 -7.21
C GLU A 94 27.54 -18.18 -7.91
N LEU A 95 26.21 -18.27 -7.77
CA LEU A 95 25.40 -19.28 -8.46
C LEU A 95 25.52 -19.16 -9.98
N LEU A 96 25.39 -17.94 -10.51
CA LEU A 96 25.48 -17.69 -11.95
C LEU A 96 26.88 -18.00 -12.50
N GLN A 97 27.94 -17.71 -11.75
CA GLN A 97 29.31 -18.08 -12.13
C GLN A 97 29.49 -19.60 -12.21
N LYS A 98 29.02 -20.35 -11.20
CA LYS A 98 29.08 -21.82 -11.18
C LYS A 98 28.30 -22.44 -12.34
N GLU A 99 27.10 -21.93 -12.64
CA GLU A 99 26.28 -22.39 -13.76
C GLU A 99 26.92 -22.09 -15.13
N SER A 100 27.54 -20.92 -15.30
CA SER A 100 28.25 -20.55 -16.54
C SER A 100 29.47 -21.44 -16.79
N LEU A 101 30.21 -21.79 -15.74
CA LEU A 101 31.33 -22.72 -15.82
C LEU A 101 30.87 -24.13 -16.19
N ARG A 102 29.72 -24.59 -15.68
CA ARG A 102 29.14 -25.90 -16.01
C ARG A 102 28.68 -26.00 -17.47
N LYS A 103 28.24 -24.90 -18.07
CA LYS A 103 27.79 -24.85 -19.48
C LYS A 103 28.91 -24.72 -20.50
N LYS A 104 30.14 -24.39 -20.08
CA LYS A 104 31.32 -24.28 -20.96
C LYS A 104 32.10 -25.59 -21.14
N THR A 105 31.62 -26.70 -20.57
CA THR A 105 32.27 -28.02 -20.65
C THR A 105 31.72 -28.90 -21.79
N PHE A 106 31.15 -28.31 -22.84
CA PHE A 106 30.80 -29.00 -24.08
C PHE A 106 31.38 -28.24 -25.27
#